data_AF-U1NZK3-F1
#
_entry.id   AF-U1NZK3-F1
#
_cell.length_a   1.000
_cell.length_b   1.000
_cell.length_c   1.000
_cell.angle_alpha   90.00
_cell.angle_beta   90.00
_cell.angle_gamma   90.00
#
_symmetry.space_group_name_H-M   'P 1'
#
loop_
_entity.id
_entity.type
_entity.pdbx_description
1 polymer ?
#
loop_
_entity_poly.entity_id
_entity_poly.type
_entity_poly.pdbx_seq_one_letter_code
_entity_poly.pdbx_strand_id
1 'polypeptide(L)'
;MPWRRSRADGDQFEGTPERSTDDRDADRLGTEVGTAVRGGGEAWERVRSDLAELAADAYADTENVSPATARRAVRRGEWTGDTLASGVLAGDVSRWARLRLWLVPERERRRRVERTVRAIRRLGGR
;
A
#
# COMPACT_ATOMS: atom_id res chain seq x y z
N MET A 1 71.35 -5.31 2.34
CA MET A 1 70.30 -5.82 3.25
C MET A 1 70.21 -4.84 4.42
N PRO A 2 69.04 -4.27 4.77
CA PRO A 2 67.75 -4.96 4.87
C PRO A 2 66.59 -4.34 4.06
N TRP A 3 65.62 -5.22 3.86
CA TRP A 3 64.35 -5.17 3.15
C TRP A 3 63.32 -4.22 3.81
N ARG A 4 62.61 -3.43 3.00
CA ARG A 4 61.34 -2.78 3.39
C ARG A 4 60.17 -3.72 3.08
N ARG A 5 59.41 -4.13 4.10
CA ARG A 5 57.97 -4.46 4.00
C ARG A 5 57.22 -3.12 3.78
N SER A 6 56.07 -2.99 3.12
CA SER A 6 54.84 -3.80 3.10
C SER A 6 54.03 -3.46 1.84
N ARG A 7 53.47 -4.47 1.16
CA ARG A 7 52.02 -4.75 0.95
C ARG A 7 51.20 -3.50 0.55
N ALA A 8 50.86 -3.33 -0.73
CA ALA A 8 49.85 -4.06 -1.52
C ALA A 8 48.42 -3.73 -1.09
N ASP A 9 47.70 -3.20 -2.08
CA ASP A 9 46.25 -3.14 -2.26
C ASP A 9 45.41 -2.61 -1.10
N GLY A 10 45.12 -1.31 -1.21
CA GLY A 10 43.82 -0.80 -0.79
C GLY A 10 42.78 -1.39 -1.74
N ASP A 11 42.27 -2.56 -1.37
CA ASP A 11 41.07 -3.18 -1.92
C ASP A 11 39.92 -2.18 -1.73
N GLN A 12 39.64 -1.42 -2.79
CA GLN A 12 38.45 -0.61 -2.88
C GLN A 12 37.28 -1.60 -2.95
N PHE A 13 36.64 -1.85 -1.82
CA PHE A 13 35.31 -2.44 -1.81
C PHE A 13 34.33 -1.46 -2.44
N GLU A 14 34.34 -1.42 -3.77
CA GLU A 14 33.27 -0.87 -4.59
C GLU A 14 32.10 -1.88 -4.55
N GLY A 15 31.51 -2.01 -3.37
CA GLY A 15 30.27 -2.74 -3.18
C GLY A 15 29.18 -1.99 -3.93
N THR A 16 28.75 -2.53 -5.07
CA THR A 16 27.49 -2.14 -5.71
C THR A 16 26.41 -2.15 -4.62
N PRO A 17 25.63 -1.09 -4.41
CA PRO A 17 24.61 -1.10 -3.37
C PRO A 17 23.62 -2.22 -3.69
N GLU A 18 23.70 -3.31 -2.94
CA GLU A 18 22.73 -4.40 -3.01
C GLU A 18 21.38 -3.83 -2.59
N ARG A 19 20.51 -3.61 -3.56
CA ARG A 19 19.13 -3.18 -3.32
C ARG A 19 18.48 -4.16 -2.33
N SER A 20 17.97 -3.63 -1.22
CA SER A 20 17.30 -4.44 -0.21
C SER A 20 16.12 -5.19 -0.83
N THR A 21 15.78 -6.36 -0.30
CA THR A 21 14.54 -7.07 -0.67
C THR A 21 13.32 -6.18 -0.45
N ASP A 22 13.32 -5.38 0.62
CA ASP A 22 12.24 -4.44 0.93
C ASP A 22 12.05 -3.38 -0.16
N ASP A 23 13.15 -2.88 -0.74
CA ASP A 23 13.09 -1.90 -1.85
C ASP A 23 12.49 -2.52 -3.11
N ARG A 24 12.82 -3.80 -3.38
CA ARG A 24 12.26 -4.52 -4.54
C ARG A 24 10.77 -4.80 -4.37
N ASP A 25 10.35 -5.13 -3.15
CA ASP A 25 8.93 -5.33 -2.83
C ASP A 25 8.16 -4.01 -2.91
N ALA A 26 8.73 -2.91 -2.41
CA ALA A 26 8.15 -1.57 -2.55
C ALA A 26 8.02 -1.13 -4.03
N ASP A 27 9.04 -1.35 -4.86
CA ASP A 27 9.00 -1.05 -6.30
C ASP A 27 7.93 -1.89 -7.03
N ARG A 28 7.81 -3.18 -6.68
CA ARG A 28 6.80 -4.08 -7.22
C ARG A 28 5.39 -3.61 -6.87
N LEU A 29 5.14 -3.30 -5.60
CA LEU A 29 3.86 -2.77 -5.12
C LEU A 29 3.54 -1.43 -5.79
N GLY A 30 4.54 -0.54 -5.91
CA GLY A 30 4.40 0.73 -6.63
C GLY A 30 3.99 0.53 -8.09
N THR A 31 4.57 -0.48 -8.76
CA THR A 31 4.22 -0.85 -10.14
C THR A 31 2.81 -1.41 -10.25
N GLU A 32 2.39 -2.26 -9.31
CA GLU A 32 1.03 -2.82 -9.28
C GLU A 32 -0.02 -1.72 -9.05
N VAL A 33 0.21 -0.84 -8.07
CA VAL A 33 -0.64 0.33 -7.83
C VAL A 33 -0.66 1.24 -9.05
N GLY A 34 0.49 1.50 -9.68
CA GLY A 34 0.58 2.30 -10.90
C GLY A 34 -0.19 1.70 -12.08
N THR A 35 -0.25 0.36 -12.16
CA THR A 35 -1.04 -0.38 -13.15
C THR A 35 -2.53 -0.28 -12.85
N ALA A 36 -2.93 -0.47 -11.59
CA ALA A 36 -4.31 -0.31 -11.14
C ALA A 36 -4.84 1.11 -11.35
N VAL A 37 -4.01 2.13 -11.08
CA VAL A 37 -4.34 3.54 -11.28
C VAL A 37 -4.55 3.87 -12.76
N ARG A 38 -3.72 3.36 -13.66
CA ARG A 38 -3.85 3.61 -15.11
C ARG A 38 -4.97 2.80 -15.74
N GLY A 39 -4.99 1.48 -15.51
CA GLY A 39 -5.87 0.53 -16.21
C GLY A 39 -7.21 0.27 -15.54
N GLY A 40 -7.32 0.39 -14.21
CA GLY A 40 -8.51 -0.10 -13.50
C GLY A 40 -8.64 -1.63 -13.59
N GLY A 41 -9.87 -2.14 -13.70
CA GLY A 41 -10.16 -3.55 -13.96
C GLY A 41 -9.61 -4.50 -12.89
N GLU A 42 -9.08 -5.64 -13.32
CA GLU A 42 -8.55 -6.68 -12.43
C GLU A 42 -7.40 -6.19 -11.54
N ALA A 43 -6.54 -5.31 -12.05
CA ALA A 43 -5.46 -4.73 -11.25
C ALA A 43 -6.03 -3.86 -10.12
N TRP A 44 -7.12 -3.13 -10.38
CA TRP A 44 -7.82 -2.39 -9.35
C TRP A 44 -8.46 -3.30 -8.31
N GLU A 45 -9.08 -4.40 -8.72
CA GLU A 45 -9.69 -5.36 -7.79
C GLU A 45 -8.64 -6.03 -6.89
N ARG A 46 -7.46 -6.37 -7.43
CA ARG A 46 -6.33 -6.87 -6.63
C ARG A 46 -5.89 -5.86 -5.56
N VAL A 47 -5.57 -4.64 -5.97
CA VAL A 47 -5.18 -3.57 -5.03
C VAL A 47 -6.28 -3.32 -3.98
N ARG A 48 -7.55 -3.35 -4.38
CA ARG A 48 -8.68 -3.21 -3.44
C ARG A 48 -8.74 -4.36 -2.43
N SER A 49 -8.49 -5.59 -2.87
CA SER A 49 -8.44 -6.78 -2.01
C SER A 49 -7.30 -6.68 -1.00
N ASP A 50 -6.09 -6.31 -1.44
CA ASP A 50 -4.93 -6.18 -0.56
C ASP A 50 -5.14 -5.09 0.49
N LEU A 51 -5.71 -3.95 0.07
CA LEU A 51 -6.08 -2.87 0.99
C LEU A 51 -7.17 -3.31 1.99
N ALA A 52 -8.08 -4.21 1.59
CA ALA A 52 -9.12 -4.73 2.47
C ALA A 52 -8.55 -5.66 3.55
N GLU A 53 -7.60 -6.53 3.21
CA GLU A 53 -6.92 -7.36 4.21
C GLU A 53 -6.07 -6.50 5.15
N LEU A 54 -5.27 -5.55 4.62
CA LEU A 54 -4.49 -4.63 5.45
C LEU A 54 -5.37 -3.79 6.41
N ALA A 55 -6.54 -3.35 5.94
CA ALA A 55 -7.50 -2.65 6.80
C ALA A 55 -8.09 -3.57 7.87
N ALA A 56 -8.34 -4.83 7.54
CA ALA A 56 -8.89 -5.81 8.47
C ALA A 56 -7.87 -6.17 9.55
N ASP A 57 -6.61 -6.37 9.19
CA ASP A 57 -5.54 -6.66 10.14
C ASP A 57 -5.34 -5.48 11.10
N ALA A 58 -5.18 -4.26 10.56
CA ALA A 58 -5.02 -3.06 11.37
C ALA A 58 -6.22 -2.82 12.30
N TYR A 59 -7.45 -3.07 11.83
CA TYR A 59 -8.66 -2.92 12.64
C TYR A 59 -8.77 -4.00 13.72
N ALA A 60 -8.43 -5.25 13.40
CA ALA A 60 -8.41 -6.36 14.36
C ALA A 60 -7.47 -6.05 15.52
N ASP A 61 -6.26 -5.57 15.21
CA ASP A 61 -5.26 -5.21 16.21
C ASP A 61 -5.71 -4.00 17.05
N THR A 62 -6.22 -2.94 16.40
CA THR A 62 -6.61 -1.70 17.08
C THR A 62 -7.80 -1.89 18.01
N GLU A 63 -8.82 -2.62 17.57
CA GLU A 63 -10.07 -2.82 18.31
C GLU A 63 -10.08 -4.12 19.13
N ASN A 64 -8.98 -4.89 19.09
CA ASN A 64 -8.82 -6.20 19.73
C ASN A 64 -9.98 -7.17 19.44
N VAL A 65 -10.34 -7.29 18.15
CA VAL A 65 -11.42 -8.16 17.67
C VAL A 65 -10.88 -9.28 16.80
N SER A 66 -11.68 -10.34 16.61
CA SER A 66 -11.28 -11.44 15.73
C SER A 66 -11.12 -11.00 14.27
N PRO A 67 -10.22 -11.63 13.49
CA PRO A 67 -10.04 -11.33 12.06
C PRO A 67 -11.35 -11.41 11.26
N ALA A 68 -12.23 -12.36 11.59
CA ALA A 68 -13.53 -12.49 10.96
C ALA A 68 -14.46 -11.28 11.22
N THR A 69 -14.41 -10.73 12.44
CA THR A 69 -15.16 -9.53 12.82
C THR A 69 -14.60 -8.31 12.11
N ALA A 70 -13.27 -8.16 12.06
CA ALA A 70 -12.62 -7.06 11.38
C ALA A 70 -12.91 -7.04 9.87
N ARG A 71 -12.78 -8.19 9.18
CA ARG A 71 -13.14 -8.31 7.76
C ARG A 71 -14.61 -7.94 7.51
N ARG A 72 -15.51 -8.28 8.43
CA ARG A 72 -16.92 -7.89 8.33
C ARG A 72 -17.10 -6.38 8.51
N ALA A 73 -16.42 -5.76 9.47
CA ALA A 73 -16.44 -4.31 9.65
C ALA A 73 -15.90 -3.57 8.41
N VAL A 74 -14.83 -4.09 7.79
CA VAL A 74 -14.28 -3.57 6.53
C VAL A 74 -15.29 -3.63 5.41
N ARG A 75 -15.91 -4.80 5.19
CA ARG A 75 -16.95 -4.98 4.15
C ARG A 75 -18.19 -4.11 4.37
N ARG A 76 -18.52 -3.78 5.62
CA ARG A 76 -19.65 -2.90 5.97
C ARG A 76 -19.27 -1.42 5.96
N GLY A 77 -17.99 -1.08 5.82
CA GLY A 77 -17.51 0.30 5.87
C GLY A 77 -17.47 0.90 7.29
N GLU A 78 -17.57 0.07 8.33
CA GLU A 78 -17.61 0.49 9.75
C GLU A 78 -16.21 0.73 10.33
N TRP A 79 -15.18 0.28 9.63
CA TRP A 79 -13.78 0.30 10.08
C TRP A 79 -13.13 1.70 10.12
N THR A 80 -13.75 2.72 9.51
CA THR A 80 -13.20 4.08 9.45
C THR A 80 -14.28 5.14 9.31
N GLY A 81 -14.04 6.33 9.87
CA GLY A 81 -14.88 7.52 9.63
C GLY A 81 -14.65 8.20 8.27
N ASP A 82 -13.67 7.76 7.48
CA ASP A 82 -13.42 8.31 6.14
C ASP A 82 -14.34 7.65 5.10
N THR A 83 -15.46 8.31 4.78
CA THR A 83 -16.51 7.75 3.91
C THR A 83 -16.02 7.33 2.52
N LEU A 84 -14.96 7.96 2.00
CA LEU A 84 -14.40 7.53 0.72
C LEU A 84 -13.63 6.22 0.88
N ALA A 85 -12.78 6.12 1.90
CA ALA A 85 -12.00 4.90 2.16
C ALA A 85 -12.93 3.72 2.50
N SER A 86 -13.94 3.95 3.33
CA SER A 86 -14.92 2.92 3.67
C SER A 86 -15.70 2.46 2.45
N GLY A 87 -16.22 3.38 1.65
CA GLY A 87 -16.96 3.07 0.43
C GLY A 87 -16.12 2.35 -0.63
N VAL A 88 -14.82 2.66 -0.73
CA VAL A 88 -13.91 1.95 -1.64
C VAL A 88 -13.83 0.47 -1.29
N LEU A 89 -13.63 0.12 -0.01
CA LEU A 89 -13.49 -1.27 0.41
C LEU A 89 -14.84 -2.00 0.49
N ALA A 90 -15.90 -1.31 0.91
CA ALA A 90 -17.26 -1.85 0.94
C ALA A 90 -17.87 -2.03 -0.47
N GLY A 91 -17.28 -1.42 -1.51
CA GLY A 91 -17.84 -1.39 -2.87
C GLY A 91 -18.99 -0.40 -3.04
N ASP A 92 -19.27 0.43 -2.03
CA ASP A 92 -20.31 1.45 -2.05
C ASP A 92 -19.72 2.87 -2.05
N VAL A 93 -19.28 3.32 -3.23
CA VAL A 93 -18.80 4.70 -3.43
C VAL A 93 -19.92 5.64 -3.87
N SER A 94 -19.87 6.88 -3.38
CA SER A 94 -20.87 7.91 -3.69
C SER A 94 -21.00 8.21 -5.19
N ARG A 95 -22.17 8.71 -5.61
CA ARG A 95 -22.43 9.11 -7.02
C ARG A 95 -21.40 10.11 -7.56
N TRP A 96 -20.98 11.07 -6.73
CA TRP A 96 -19.94 12.04 -7.10
C TRP A 96 -18.58 11.39 -7.33
N ALA A 97 -18.22 10.39 -6.53
CA ALA A 97 -16.98 9.64 -6.73
C ALA A 97 -17.03 8.81 -8.02
N ARG A 98 -18.20 8.28 -8.40
CA ARG A 98 -18.41 7.60 -9.69
C ARG A 98 -18.27 8.57 -10.86
N LEU A 99 -18.86 9.77 -10.75
CA LEU A 99 -18.72 10.81 -11.78
C LEU A 99 -17.26 11.26 -11.93
N ARG A 100 -16.54 11.45 -10.82
CA ARG A 100 -15.10 11.75 -10.87
C ARG A 100 -14.29 10.66 -11.53
N LEU A 101 -14.62 9.39 -11.27
CA LEU A 101 -13.97 8.26 -11.92
C LEU A 101 -14.18 8.28 -13.44
N TRP A 102 -15.36 8.73 -13.90
CA TRP A 102 -15.62 8.91 -15.32
C TRP A 102 -14.84 10.09 -15.93
N LEU A 103 -14.77 11.23 -15.23
CA LEU A 103 -14.10 12.44 -15.73
C LEU A 103 -12.57 12.36 -15.70
N VAL A 104 -12.01 11.84 -14.61
CA VAL A 104 -10.57 11.85 -14.31
C VAL A 104 -10.14 10.50 -13.73
N PRO A 105 -10.23 9.41 -14.52
CA PRO A 105 -10.14 8.04 -14.00
C PRO A 105 -8.88 7.75 -13.21
N GLU A 106 -7.70 8.12 -13.73
CA GLU A 106 -6.43 7.89 -13.03
C GLU A 106 -6.30 8.73 -11.76
N ARG A 107 -6.67 10.02 -11.82
CA ARG A 107 -6.59 10.90 -10.65
C ARG A 107 -7.52 10.43 -9.53
N GLU A 108 -8.74 10.00 -9.87
CA GLU A 108 -9.68 9.49 -8.88
C GLU A 108 -9.26 8.13 -8.32
N ARG A 109 -8.73 7.20 -9.13
CA ARG A 109 -8.20 5.93 -8.61
C ARG A 109 -7.02 6.14 -7.67
N ARG A 110 -6.06 6.99 -8.03
CA ARG A 110 -4.94 7.37 -7.15
C ARG A 110 -5.44 7.99 -5.85
N ARG A 111 -6.36 8.95 -5.94
CA ARG A 111 -6.98 9.59 -4.77
C ARG A 111 -7.64 8.58 -3.83
N ARG A 112 -8.32 7.57 -4.37
CA ARG A 112 -8.94 6.50 -3.58
C ARG A 112 -7.90 5.66 -2.85
N VAL A 113 -6.85 5.19 -3.53
CA VAL A 113 -5.76 4.43 -2.92
C VAL A 113 -5.10 5.24 -1.79
N GLU A 114 -4.69 6.47 -2.08
CA GLU A 114 -4.04 7.36 -1.10
C GLU A 114 -4.93 7.59 0.13
N ARG A 115 -6.23 7.79 -0.08
CA ARG A 115 -7.18 8.02 1.01
C ARG A 115 -7.40 6.76 1.86
N THR A 116 -7.49 5.59 1.24
CA THR A 116 -7.61 4.31 1.94
C THR A 116 -6.35 4.00 2.74
N VAL A 117 -5.15 4.11 2.15
CA VAL A 117 -3.88 3.94 2.85
C VAL A 117 -3.77 4.89 4.04
N ARG A 118 -4.14 6.17 3.86
CA ARG A 118 -4.16 7.15 4.96
C ARG A 118 -5.13 6.74 6.07
N ALA A 119 -6.29 6.18 5.74
CA ALA A 119 -7.24 5.70 6.73
C ALA A 119 -6.70 4.49 7.51
N ILE A 120 -6.08 3.53 6.84
CA ILE A 120 -5.44 2.36 7.48
C ILE A 120 -4.32 2.82 8.42
N ARG A 121 -3.44 3.71 7.97
CA ARG A 121 -2.34 4.25 8.82
C ARG A 121 -2.85 4.99 10.06
N ARG A 122 -4.06 5.56 10.03
CA ARG A 122 -4.68 6.20 11.21
C ARG A 122 -5.22 5.21 12.22
N LEU A 123 -5.44 3.94 11.85
CA LEU A 123 -5.82 2.89 12.79
C LEU A 123 -4.62 2.47 13.63
N GLY A 124 -3.56 2.02 12.96
CA GLY A 124 -2.35 1.51 13.63
C GLY A 124 -1.44 2.57 14.28
N GLY A 125 -1.81 3.85 14.21
CA GLY A 125 -1.08 4.95 14.83
C GLY A 125 -1.82 5.59 16.01
N ARG A 126 -2.84 4.92 16.56
CA ARG A 126 -3.61 5.36 17.73
C ARG A 126 -3.08 4.75 19.02
#